data_AF-A0AAD8MVF3-F1
#
_entry.id   AF-A0AAD8MVF3-F1
#
_cell.length_a   1.000
_cell.length_b   1.000
_cell.length_c   1.000
_cell.angle_alpha   90.00
_cell.angle_beta   90.00
_cell.angle_gamma   90.00
#
_symmetry.space_group_name_H-M   'P 1'
#
loop_
_entity.id
_entity.type
_entity.pdbx_description
1 polymer ?
#
loop_
_entity_poly.entity_id
_entity_poly.type
_entity_poly.pdbx_seq_one_letter_code
_entity_poly.pdbx_strand_id
1 'polypeptide(L)'
;MNSDFSLQNGRRCSNFDLDYQGLTKSFSHGKIYCSSITAKLVNLKIGISWDNIQILPLNQKISIAGIDVTYFDANHFPSSIIILFEPPSGKAVLHTGDFHTTYCDPQYDFPKQEGVIQFVIEAIQAEVFNPKTLFLIGSYTIGKERLYLEVARVLRKKVYINAAKLHILECLGIPNEDMQWFTTNEQESHIRIVIVLMTMKLNSICVLCD
;
A
#
# COMPACT_ATOMS: atom_id res chain seq x y z
N MET A 1 1.33 -5.63 -16.42
CA MET A 1 1.04 -5.99 -17.83
C MET A 1 -0.42 -5.59 -18.01
N ASN A 2 -0.76 -4.52 -18.72
CA ASN A 2 -2.13 -3.98 -18.73
C ASN A 2 -3.13 -5.07 -19.14
N SER A 3 -3.99 -5.50 -18.20
CA SER A 3 -5.09 -6.41 -18.50
C SER A 3 -6.34 -5.57 -18.76
N ASP A 4 -6.51 -5.20 -20.04
CA ASP A 4 -7.73 -4.54 -20.51
C ASP A 4 -8.81 -5.60 -20.69
N PHE A 5 -9.84 -5.56 -19.87
CA PHE A 5 -11.06 -6.34 -20.09
C PHE A 5 -12.03 -5.51 -20.92
N SER A 6 -12.34 -6.00 -22.13
CA SER A 6 -13.41 -5.43 -22.95
C SER A 6 -14.75 -5.94 -22.41
N LEU A 7 -15.61 -5.02 -21.97
CA LEU A 7 -16.96 -5.34 -21.53
C LEU A 7 -17.92 -5.25 -22.73
N GLN A 8 -19.06 -5.94 -22.64
CA GLN A 8 -20.11 -5.77 -23.65
C GLN A 8 -20.60 -4.31 -23.64
N ASN A 9 -20.95 -3.79 -24.82
CA ASN A 9 -21.25 -2.38 -25.14
C ASN A 9 -20.04 -1.43 -25.27
N GLY A 10 -18.83 -1.94 -25.53
CA GLY A 10 -17.69 -1.10 -25.92
C GLY A 10 -16.98 -0.39 -24.77
N ARG A 11 -17.46 -0.52 -23.53
CA ARG A 11 -16.78 -0.02 -22.33
C ARG A 11 -15.58 -0.90 -21.98
N ARG A 12 -14.47 -0.29 -21.60
CA ARG A 12 -13.26 -0.99 -21.14
C ARG A 12 -13.12 -0.85 -19.63
N CYS A 13 -12.93 -1.98 -18.97
CA CYS A 13 -12.43 -2.02 -17.61
C CYS A 13 -10.92 -2.28 -17.72
N SER A 14 -10.13 -1.24 -17.55
CA SER A 14 -8.67 -1.37 -17.55
C SER A 14 -8.20 -1.54 -16.11
N ASN A 15 -7.66 -2.72 -15.80
CA ASN A 15 -6.90 -2.90 -14.57
C ASN A 15 -5.52 -2.30 -14.80
N PHE A 16 -5.24 -1.25 -14.05
CA PHE A 16 -3.99 -0.55 -14.15
C PHE A 16 -3.03 -1.10 -13.08
N ASP A 17 -2.08 -1.93 -13.50
CA ASP A 17 -0.83 -2.17 -12.76
C ASP A 17 0.02 -0.89 -12.86
N LEU A 18 -0.38 0.17 -12.16
CA LEU A 18 0.28 1.47 -12.26
C LEU A 18 1.47 1.52 -11.30
N ASP A 19 2.67 1.21 -11.82
CA ASP A 19 3.73 2.20 -11.64
C ASP A 19 3.14 3.52 -12.16
N TYR A 20 3.16 4.62 -11.40
CA TYR A 20 2.49 5.92 -11.67
C TYR A 20 2.48 6.49 -13.12
N GLN A 21 3.11 5.86 -14.09
CA GLN A 21 3.37 6.30 -15.45
C GLN A 21 2.13 6.61 -16.32
N GLY A 22 0.91 6.27 -15.91
CA GLY A 22 -0.31 6.55 -16.67
C GLY A 22 -1.34 7.47 -16.01
N LEU A 23 -1.34 7.58 -14.67
CA LEU A 23 -2.35 8.35 -13.94
C LEU A 23 -1.79 9.72 -13.56
N THR A 24 -2.39 10.76 -14.13
CA THR A 24 -2.00 12.17 -13.90
C THR A 24 -3.16 12.94 -13.33
N LYS A 25 -2.90 14.09 -12.69
CA LYS A 25 -3.97 14.98 -12.16
C LYS A 25 -5.05 15.36 -13.18
N SER A 26 -4.74 15.30 -14.47
CA SER A 26 -5.64 15.59 -15.59
C SER A 26 -6.45 14.37 -16.08
N PHE A 27 -6.37 13.24 -15.39
CA PHE A 27 -7.16 12.06 -15.71
C PHE A 27 -8.65 12.39 -15.73
N SER A 28 -9.28 12.16 -16.88
CA SER A 28 -10.67 12.51 -17.20
C SER A 28 -11.37 11.42 -18.02
N HIS A 29 -10.80 10.22 -18.08
CA HIS A 29 -11.30 9.11 -18.90
C HIS A 29 -12.34 8.24 -18.19
N GLY A 30 -12.85 8.67 -17.03
CA GLY A 30 -13.85 7.92 -16.27
C GLY A 30 -13.68 8.08 -14.76
N LYS A 31 -14.34 7.21 -13.99
CA LYS A 31 -14.21 7.15 -12.53
C LYS A 31 -13.17 6.11 -12.11
N ILE A 32 -12.42 6.45 -11.06
CA ILE A 32 -11.45 5.59 -10.40
C ILE A 32 -12.14 4.90 -9.24
N TYR A 33 -12.26 3.58 -9.30
CA TYR A 33 -12.79 2.74 -8.22
C TYR A 33 -11.63 2.13 -7.45
N CYS A 34 -11.58 2.36 -6.14
CA CYS A 34 -10.48 1.86 -5.31
C CYS A 34 -10.85 1.75 -3.82
N SER A 35 -9.95 1.19 -3.02
CA SER A 35 -10.11 1.16 -1.56
C SER A 35 -10.01 2.57 -0.96
N SER A 36 -10.52 2.75 0.26
CA SER A 36 -10.46 4.05 0.96
C SER A 36 -9.02 4.54 1.17
N ILE A 37 -8.08 3.63 1.44
CA ILE A 37 -6.66 3.97 1.62
C ILE A 37 -6.05 4.37 0.27
N THR A 38 -6.33 3.59 -0.79
CA THR A 38 -5.86 3.91 -2.14
C THR A 38 -6.37 5.27 -2.61
N ALA A 39 -7.64 5.60 -2.33
CA ALA A 39 -8.24 6.90 -2.66
C ALA A 39 -7.47 8.08 -2.03
N LYS A 40 -7.17 7.99 -0.73
CA LYS A 40 -6.38 9.01 -0.02
C LYS A 40 -4.98 9.16 -0.62
N LEU A 41 -4.32 8.05 -0.92
CA LEU A 41 -2.97 8.06 -1.49
C LEU A 41 -2.94 8.64 -2.90
N VAL A 42 -3.91 8.30 -3.75
CA VAL A 42 -4.06 8.85 -5.10
C VAL A 42 -4.31 10.35 -5.05
N ASN A 43 -5.20 10.81 -4.17
CA ASN A 43 -5.43 12.24 -3.97
C ASN A 43 -4.17 12.94 -3.46
N LEU A 44 -3.49 12.39 -2.45
CA LEU A 44 -2.31 13.00 -1.84
C LEU A 44 -1.09 13.05 -2.77
N LYS A 45 -0.81 11.97 -3.50
CA LYS A 45 0.42 11.84 -4.31
C LYS A 45 0.26 12.32 -5.74
N ILE A 46 -0.92 12.15 -6.34
CA ILE A 46 -1.18 12.48 -7.74
C ILE A 46 -2.02 13.74 -7.87
N GLY A 47 -2.88 14.03 -6.88
CA GLY A 47 -3.77 15.20 -6.93
C GLY A 47 -5.05 14.98 -7.73
N ILE A 48 -5.50 13.72 -7.89
CA ILE A 48 -6.80 13.43 -8.51
C ILE A 48 -7.93 13.97 -7.61
N SER A 49 -8.90 14.68 -8.21
CA SER A 49 -10.08 15.17 -7.47
C SER A 49 -10.91 14.02 -6.91
N TRP A 50 -11.46 14.22 -5.71
CA TRP A 50 -12.41 13.30 -5.09
C TRP A 50 -13.65 13.06 -5.96
N ASP A 51 -14.03 14.00 -6.83
CA ASP A 51 -15.15 13.83 -7.77
C ASP A 51 -14.90 12.70 -8.79
N ASN A 52 -13.62 12.40 -9.07
CA ASN A 52 -13.21 11.35 -9.99
C ASN A 52 -12.90 10.03 -9.27
N ILE A 53 -13.09 9.95 -7.95
CA ILE A 53 -12.78 8.77 -7.14
C ILE A 53 -14.05 8.22 -6.49
N GLN A 54 -14.28 6.92 -6.66
CA GLN A 54 -15.35 6.18 -6.01
C GLN A 54 -14.72 5.12 -5.08
N ILE A 55 -14.96 5.25 -3.79
CA ILE A 55 -14.51 4.25 -2.81
C ILE A 55 -15.47 3.07 -2.82
N LEU A 56 -14.94 1.85 -2.89
CA LEU A 56 -15.71 0.62 -2.71
C LEU A 56 -15.39 -0.07 -1.37
N PRO A 57 -16.41 -0.55 -0.64
CA PRO A 57 -16.22 -1.31 0.59
C PRO A 57 -15.67 -2.72 0.34
N LEU A 58 -14.91 -3.24 1.30
CA LEU A 58 -14.42 -4.61 1.27
C LEU A 58 -15.55 -5.61 1.53
N ASN A 59 -15.43 -6.79 0.95
CA ASN A 59 -16.33 -7.95 1.11
C ASN A 59 -17.79 -7.67 0.77
N GLN A 60 -18.05 -6.61 -0.01
CA GLN A 60 -19.39 -6.26 -0.46
C GLN A 60 -19.42 -6.30 -1.99
N LYS A 61 -20.43 -6.99 -2.51
CA LYS A 61 -20.72 -7.04 -3.94
C LYS A 61 -21.37 -5.74 -4.37
N ILE A 62 -20.74 -5.03 -5.30
CA ILE A 62 -21.23 -3.78 -5.87
C ILE A 62 -21.39 -3.95 -7.37
N SER A 63 -22.57 -3.64 -7.90
CA SER A 63 -22.80 -3.69 -9.34
C SER A 63 -22.39 -2.37 -9.99
N ILE A 64 -21.44 -2.43 -10.92
CA ILE A 64 -20.88 -1.26 -11.62
C ILE A 64 -20.97 -1.50 -13.11
N ALA A 65 -21.72 -0.66 -13.80
CA ALA A 65 -22.00 -0.81 -15.25
C ALA A 65 -22.51 -2.21 -15.63
N GLY A 66 -23.25 -2.87 -14.73
CA GLY A 66 -23.80 -4.21 -14.93
C GLY A 66 -22.84 -5.36 -14.64
N ILE A 67 -21.66 -5.09 -14.06
CA ILE A 67 -20.72 -6.13 -13.58
C ILE A 67 -20.68 -6.07 -12.07
N ASP A 68 -20.81 -7.24 -11.45
CA ASP A 68 -20.64 -7.34 -10.02
C ASP A 68 -19.14 -7.34 -9.69
N VAL A 69 -18.74 -6.43 -8.81
CA VAL A 69 -17.36 -6.25 -8.37
C VAL A 69 -17.29 -6.42 -6.86
N THR A 70 -16.36 -7.23 -6.37
CA THR A 70 -16.11 -7.42 -4.94
C THR A 70 -14.63 -7.23 -4.63
N TYR A 71 -14.32 -6.42 -3.63
CA TYR A 71 -12.95 -6.20 -3.15
C TYR A 71 -12.67 -7.06 -1.91
N PHE A 72 -11.57 -7.79 -1.91
CA PHE A 72 -11.08 -8.58 -0.79
C PHE A 72 -9.72 -8.05 -0.33
N ASP A 73 -9.39 -8.23 0.94
CA ASP A 73 -8.06 -7.90 1.46
C ASP A 73 -7.01 -8.87 0.87
N ALA A 74 -5.94 -8.33 0.28
CA ALA A 74 -4.85 -9.12 -0.28
C ALA A 74 -3.75 -9.45 0.74
N ASN A 75 -3.78 -8.86 1.94
CA ASN A 75 -2.82 -9.07 3.03
C ASN A 75 -1.33 -8.92 2.60
N HIS A 76 -1.06 -8.09 1.59
CA HIS A 76 0.29 -7.86 1.06
C HIS A 76 0.90 -6.55 1.63
N PHE A 77 0.14 -5.45 1.60
CA PHE A 77 0.46 -4.18 2.28
C PHE A 77 -0.82 -3.38 2.56
N PRO A 78 -0.81 -2.38 3.46
CA PRO A 78 -1.99 -1.55 3.72
C PRO A 78 -2.52 -0.96 2.40
N SER A 79 -3.79 -1.22 2.08
CA SER A 79 -4.50 -0.92 0.81
C SER A 79 -4.44 -1.95 -0.31
N SER A 80 -3.68 -3.04 -0.21
CA SER A 80 -3.65 -4.07 -1.25
C SER A 80 -4.95 -4.86 -1.26
N ILE A 81 -5.60 -4.96 -2.42
CA ILE A 81 -6.86 -5.70 -2.59
C ILE A 81 -6.76 -6.75 -3.69
N ILE A 82 -7.54 -7.82 -3.53
CA ILE A 82 -7.90 -8.73 -4.62
C ILE A 82 -9.27 -8.28 -5.13
N ILE A 83 -9.45 -8.26 -6.45
CA ILE A 83 -10.71 -7.83 -7.09
C ILE A 83 -11.34 -9.02 -7.81
N LEU A 84 -12.58 -9.33 -7.47
CA LEU A 84 -13.41 -10.29 -8.21
C LEU A 84 -14.38 -9.54 -9.11
N PHE A 85 -14.36 -9.87 -10.40
CA PHE A 85 -15.31 -9.39 -11.41
C PHE A 85 -16.24 -10.53 -11.83
N GLU A 86 -17.54 -10.31 -11.74
CA GLU A 86 -18.60 -11.26 -12.08
C GLU A 86 -19.52 -10.63 -13.15
N PRO A 87 -19.21 -10.82 -14.45
CA PRO A 87 -20.06 -10.32 -15.53
C PRO A 87 -21.35 -11.16 -15.66
N PRO A 88 -22.48 -10.59 -16.15
CA PRO A 88 -23.79 -11.27 -16.16
C PRO A 88 -23.86 -12.56 -16.98
N SER A 89 -23.04 -12.68 -18.02
CA SER A 89 -23.07 -13.79 -18.99
C SER A 89 -21.70 -14.43 -19.22
N GLY A 90 -20.76 -14.20 -18.31
CA GLY A 90 -19.36 -14.59 -18.50
C GLY A 90 -18.78 -15.38 -17.33
N LYS A 91 -17.52 -15.81 -17.49
CA LYS A 91 -16.76 -16.39 -16.40
C LYS A 91 -16.33 -15.28 -15.43
N ALA A 92 -16.40 -15.58 -14.15
CA ALA A 92 -15.83 -14.71 -13.13
C ALA A 92 -14.29 -14.61 -13.31
N VAL A 93 -13.75 -13.42 -13.07
CA VAL A 93 -12.32 -13.12 -13.18
C VAL A 93 -11.83 -12.62 -11.83
N LEU A 94 -10.80 -13.28 -11.28
CA LEU A 94 -10.13 -12.86 -10.06
C LEU A 94 -8.81 -12.19 -10.42
N HIS A 95 -8.68 -10.91 -10.08
CA HIS A 95 -7.45 -10.14 -10.23
C HIS A 95 -6.78 -9.99 -8.86
N THR A 96 -5.61 -10.61 -8.68
CA THR A 96 -4.94 -10.66 -7.38
C THR A 96 -4.03 -9.47 -7.11
N GLY A 97 -3.88 -8.54 -8.06
CA GLY A 97 -2.93 -7.42 -7.96
C GLY A 97 -1.48 -7.91 -8.03
N ASP A 98 -0.55 -7.21 -7.38
CA ASP A 98 0.78 -7.75 -7.08
C ASP A 98 0.64 -8.84 -6.00
N PHE A 99 0.15 -10.01 -6.40
CA PHE A 99 0.33 -11.23 -5.64
C PHE A 99 1.68 -11.80 -6.07
N HIS A 100 2.67 -11.77 -5.16
CA HIS A 100 4.07 -12.04 -5.49
C HIS A 100 4.30 -13.45 -6.07
N THR A 101 4.26 -13.56 -7.40
CA THR A 101 4.88 -14.67 -8.13
C THR A 101 6.39 -14.50 -8.27
N THR A 102 6.92 -13.33 -7.87
CA THR A 102 8.36 -12.99 -7.89
C THR A 102 9.22 -14.04 -7.19
N TYR A 103 8.67 -14.70 -6.16
CA TYR A 103 9.34 -15.75 -5.40
C TYR A 103 8.64 -17.10 -5.53
N CYS A 104 7.93 -17.33 -6.64
CA CYS A 104 7.25 -18.60 -6.92
C CYS A 104 8.23 -19.68 -7.42
N ASP A 105 9.36 -19.81 -6.74
CA ASP A 105 10.38 -20.83 -6.93
C ASP A 105 10.75 -21.39 -5.55
N PRO A 106 10.71 -22.72 -5.33
CA PRO A 106 11.04 -23.35 -4.06
C PRO A 106 12.45 -23.02 -3.53
N GLN A 107 13.36 -22.52 -4.38
CA GLN A 107 14.68 -22.06 -3.94
C GLN A 107 14.62 -20.85 -2.99
N TYR A 108 13.52 -20.10 -3.00
CA TYR A 108 13.34 -18.95 -2.13
C TYR A 108 12.69 -19.37 -0.81
N ASP A 109 13.51 -19.43 0.23
CA ASP A 109 13.08 -19.63 1.62
C ASP A 109 13.46 -18.38 2.43
N PHE A 110 12.46 -17.71 3.00
CA PHE A 110 12.63 -16.47 3.76
C PHE A 110 12.13 -16.65 5.19
N PRO A 111 12.81 -16.05 6.19
CA PRO A 111 12.30 -16.05 7.55
C PRO A 111 10.94 -15.35 7.63
N LYS A 112 10.12 -15.79 8.58
CA LYS A 112 8.86 -15.10 8.91
C LYS A 112 9.11 -13.66 9.33
N GLN A 113 8.12 -12.78 9.13
CA GLN A 113 8.22 -11.37 9.52
C GLN A 113 8.61 -11.22 10.98
N GLU A 114 8.06 -12.04 11.88
CA GLU A 114 8.38 -12.05 13.30
C GLU A 114 9.88 -12.32 13.56
N GLY A 115 10.48 -13.26 12.82
CA GLY A 115 11.91 -13.57 12.93
C GLY A 115 12.81 -12.42 12.46
N VAL A 116 12.42 -11.73 11.38
CA VAL A 116 13.15 -10.56 10.89
C VAL A 116 13.04 -9.39 11.87
N ILE A 117 11.85 -9.16 12.44
CA ILE A 117 11.62 -8.10 13.43
C ILE A 117 12.49 -8.34 14.66
N GLN A 118 12.49 -9.57 15.19
CA GLN A 118 13.28 -9.95 16.36
C GLN A 118 14.78 -9.75 16.11
N PHE A 119 15.28 -10.18 14.94
CA PHE A 119 16.67 -9.97 14.55
C PHE A 119 17.06 -8.48 14.54
N VAL A 120 16.21 -7.60 14.01
CA VAL A 120 16.46 -6.15 13.99
C VAL A 120 16.48 -5.57 15.40
N ILE A 121 15.58 -6.00 16.28
CA ILE A 121 15.54 -5.58 17.69
C ILE A 121 16.84 -5.96 18.40
N GLU A 122 17.30 -7.21 18.23
CA GLU A 122 18.54 -7.70 18.82
C GLU A 122 19.75 -6.94 18.31
N ALA A 123 19.82 -6.67 17.00
CA ALA A 123 20.90 -5.88 16.41
C ALA A 123 20.96 -4.45 16.98
N ILE A 124 19.80 -3.80 17.18
CA ILE A 124 19.74 -2.46 17.79
C ILE A 124 20.17 -2.51 19.26
N GLN A 125 19.72 -3.52 20.01
CA GLN A 125 20.05 -3.69 21.42
C GLN A 125 21.54 -3.97 21.63
N ALA A 126 22.15 -4.76 20.75
CA ALA A 126 23.57 -5.08 20.79
C ALA A 126 24.45 -3.82 20.70
N GLU A 127 24.02 -2.80 19.96
CA GLU A 127 24.79 -1.57 19.72
C GLU A 127 24.33 -0.37 20.56
N VAL A 128 23.34 -0.56 21.45
CA VAL A 128 22.72 0.54 22.21
C VAL A 128 23.67 1.21 23.21
N PHE A 129 24.76 0.53 23.58
CA PHE A 129 25.78 1.03 24.50
C PHE A 129 26.59 2.20 23.89
N ASN A 130 26.60 2.33 22.56
CA ASN A 130 27.30 3.39 21.88
C ASN A 130 26.35 4.57 21.58
N PRO A 131 26.44 5.69 22.33
CA PRO A 131 25.54 6.83 22.15
C PRO A 131 25.74 7.57 20.82
N LYS A 132 26.80 7.25 20.06
CA LYS A 132 27.07 7.83 18.73
C LYS A 132 26.45 7.02 17.60
N THR A 133 25.90 5.84 17.89
CA THR A 133 25.31 4.97 16.86
C THR A 133 23.95 5.52 16.43
N LEU A 134 23.78 5.65 15.11
CA LEU A 134 22.52 6.02 14.47
C LEU A 134 22.01 4.82 13.66
N PHE A 135 20.79 4.38 13.94
CA PHE A 135 20.16 3.26 13.24
C PHE A 135 19.28 3.77 12.11
N LEU A 136 19.52 3.27 10.89
CA LEU A 136 18.73 3.62 9.71
C LEU A 136 17.95 2.40 9.24
N ILE A 137 16.63 2.53 9.14
CA ILE A 137 15.75 1.48 8.58
C ILE A 137 15.23 1.98 7.24
N GLY A 138 15.64 1.32 6.17
CA GLY A 138 15.19 1.62 4.81
C GLY A 138 13.76 1.15 4.56
N SER A 139 12.86 2.08 4.28
CA SER A 139 11.46 1.83 3.88
C SER A 139 11.18 2.43 2.51
N TYR A 140 10.18 1.92 1.81
CA TYR A 140 9.65 2.57 0.62
C TYR A 140 8.60 3.61 1.02
N THR A 141 7.90 4.17 0.04
CA THR A 141 6.79 5.09 0.33
C THR A 141 5.69 4.40 1.16
N ILE A 142 5.36 3.14 0.84
CA ILE A 142 4.51 2.24 1.64
C ILE A 142 5.22 0.89 1.76
N GLY A 143 5.18 0.28 2.93
CA GLY A 143 5.76 -1.01 3.22
C GLY A 143 6.72 -0.96 4.41
N LYS A 144 6.77 -2.10 5.11
CA LYS A 144 7.58 -2.31 6.33
C LYS A 144 7.10 -1.52 7.56
N GLU A 145 5.90 -0.93 7.53
CA GLU A 145 5.27 -0.24 8.67
C GLU A 145 5.32 -1.07 9.94
N ARG A 146 4.94 -2.35 9.81
CA ARG A 146 4.98 -3.33 10.89
C ARG A 146 6.38 -3.48 11.51
N LEU A 147 7.43 -3.48 10.69
CA LEU A 147 8.80 -3.68 11.17
C LEU A 147 9.21 -2.57 12.14
N TYR A 148 9.11 -1.31 11.71
CA TYR A 148 9.60 -0.21 12.54
C TYR A 148 8.63 0.15 13.68
N LEU A 149 7.33 -0.15 13.53
CA LEU A 149 6.38 0.00 14.63
C LEU A 149 6.67 -1.01 15.75
N GLU A 150 6.89 -2.27 15.42
CA GLU A 150 7.24 -3.30 16.42
C GLU A 150 8.60 -3.02 17.08
N VAL A 151 9.60 -2.57 16.31
CA VAL A 151 10.88 -2.09 16.85
C VAL A 151 10.65 -0.96 17.87
N ALA A 152 9.81 0.03 17.54
CA ALA A 152 9.50 1.14 18.45
C ALA A 152 8.81 0.68 19.73
N ARG A 153 7.78 -0.17 19.61
CA ARG A 153 7.00 -0.73 20.72
C ARG A 153 7.86 -1.55 21.67
N VAL A 154 8.65 -2.49 21.16
CA VAL A 154 9.48 -3.40 21.97
C VAL A 154 10.61 -2.64 22.66
N LEU A 155 11.29 -1.74 21.95
CA LEU A 155 12.37 -0.94 22.52
C LEU A 155 11.85 0.21 23.40
N ARG A 156 10.55 0.51 23.34
CA ARG A 156 9.91 1.69 23.95
C ARG A 156 10.63 2.98 23.58
N LYS A 157 11.00 3.11 22.31
CA LYS A 157 11.70 4.29 21.77
C LYS A 157 10.92 4.84 20.60
N LYS A 158 10.84 6.16 20.49
CA LYS A 158 10.30 6.80 19.30
C LYS A 158 11.21 6.52 18.10
N VAL A 159 10.63 6.52 16.91
CA VAL A 159 11.33 6.42 15.64
C VAL A 159 11.13 7.71 14.87
N TYR A 160 12.22 8.31 14.40
CA TYR A 160 12.14 9.50 13.56
C TYR A 160 11.67 9.13 12.16
N ILE A 161 10.68 9.88 11.68
CA ILE A 161 10.20 9.86 10.30
C ILE A 161 10.04 11.29 9.80
N ASN A 162 10.25 11.50 8.50
CA ASN A 162 9.99 12.82 7.92
C ASN A 162 8.48 13.11 7.85
N ALA A 163 8.13 14.39 7.71
CA ALA A 163 6.73 14.83 7.64
C ALA A 163 5.94 14.15 6.49
N ALA A 164 6.59 13.91 5.35
CA ALA A 164 5.96 13.27 4.20
C ALA A 164 5.56 11.81 4.50
N LYS A 165 6.40 11.04 5.20
CA LYS A 165 6.10 9.66 5.61
C LYS A 165 5.07 9.64 6.74
N LEU A 166 5.14 10.58 7.69
CA LEU A 166 4.11 10.72 8.74
C LEU A 166 2.72 10.88 8.13
N HIS A 167 2.57 11.75 7.13
CA HIS A 167 1.28 11.97 6.48
C HIS A 167 0.80 10.74 5.68
N ILE A 168 1.72 9.94 5.15
CA ILE A 168 1.36 8.64 4.57
C ILE A 168 0.83 7.69 5.64
N LEU A 169 1.48 7.59 6.82
CA LEU A 169 1.00 6.73 7.91
C LEU A 169 -0.41 7.11 8.37
N GLU A 170 -0.72 8.41 8.43
CA GLU A 170 -2.07 8.92 8.69
C GLU A 170 -3.08 8.44 7.63
N CYS A 171 -2.69 8.47 6.35
CA CYS A 171 -3.53 7.97 5.25
C CYS A 171 -3.77 6.47 5.35
N LEU A 172 -2.78 5.70 5.80
CA LEU A 172 -2.88 4.25 6.03
C LEU A 172 -3.78 3.89 7.21
N GLY A 173 -4.17 4.87 8.04
CA GLY A 173 -5.04 4.63 9.19
C GLY A 173 -4.34 3.93 10.34
N ILE A 174 -3.03 4.19 10.53
CA ILE A 174 -2.31 3.70 11.70
C ILE A 174 -3.02 4.20 12.99
N PRO A 175 -3.31 3.32 13.97
CA PRO A 175 -4.00 3.70 15.19
C PRO A 175 -3.31 4.85 15.94
N ASN A 176 -4.07 5.73 16.59
CA ASN A 176 -3.50 6.85 17.36
C ASN A 176 -2.55 6.39 18.48
N GLU A 177 -2.82 5.22 19.07
CA GLU A 177 -1.93 4.58 20.05
C GLU A 177 -0.58 4.18 19.47
N ASP A 178 -0.50 3.98 18.15
CA ASP A 178 0.74 3.68 17.46
C ASP A 178 1.44 4.94 16.94
N MET A 179 0.65 5.96 16.59
CA MET A 179 1.18 7.24 16.14
C MET A 179 2.10 7.91 17.17
N GLN A 180 1.92 7.63 18.47
CA GLN A 180 2.79 8.15 19.54
C GLN A 180 4.26 7.70 19.42
N TRP A 181 4.52 6.58 18.73
CA TRP A 181 5.86 6.03 18.54
C TRP A 181 6.64 6.73 17.43
N PHE A 182 6.01 7.61 16.65
CA PHE A 182 6.67 8.37 15.60
C PHE A 182 6.99 9.79 16.06
N THR A 183 8.08 10.36 15.54
CA THR A 183 8.45 11.75 15.76
C THR A 183 9.04 12.37 14.51
N THR A 184 8.78 13.66 14.29
CA THR A 184 9.42 14.48 13.26
C THR A 184 10.57 15.31 13.84
N ASN A 185 10.92 15.10 15.11
CA ASN A 185 12.07 15.72 15.77
C ASN A 185 13.27 14.75 15.74
N GLU A 186 14.31 15.11 14.99
CA GLU A 186 15.53 14.30 14.85
C GLU A 186 16.31 14.10 16.16
N GLN A 187 16.10 14.97 17.15
CA GLN A 187 16.77 14.90 18.45
C GLN A 187 16.08 13.93 19.41
N GLU A 188 14.84 13.54 19.15
CA GLU A 188 14.08 12.62 20.00
C GLU A 188 14.36 11.15 19.70
N SER A 189 15.09 10.82 18.62
CA SER A 189 15.33 9.44 18.23
C SER A 189 16.66 9.20 17.51
N HIS A 190 17.31 8.10 17.89
CA HIS A 190 18.49 7.54 17.23
C HIS A 190 18.13 6.44 16.22
N ILE A 191 16.83 6.21 15.98
CA ILE A 191 16.32 5.25 14.98
C ILE A 191 15.55 6.06 13.94
N ARG A 192 15.97 6.00 12.67
CA ARG A 192 15.41 6.82 11.60
C ARG A 192 14.91 5.96 10.45
N ILE A 193 13.70 6.27 9.97
CA ILE A 193 13.21 5.69 8.72
C ILE A 193 13.68 6.56 7.57
N VAL A 194 14.36 5.91 6.63
CA VAL A 194 14.85 6.57 5.41
C VAL A 194 14.09 6.00 4.23
N ILE A 195 13.55 6.88 3.39
CA ILE A 195 12.88 6.47 2.17
C ILE A 195 13.93 6.09 1.13
N VAL A 196 13.95 4.82 0.74
CA VAL A 196 14.75 4.32 -0.37
C VAL A 196 13.95 4.56 -1.65
N LEU A 197 14.55 5.23 -2.63
CA LEU A 197 13.91 5.61 -3.89
C LEU A 197 13.43 4.35 -4.66
N MET A 198 12.15 4.05 -4.55
CA MET A 198 11.39 3.19 -5.47
C MET A 198 10.01 3.81 -5.66
N THR A 199 9.54 3.80 -6.91
CA THR A 199 8.16 4.20 -7.29
C THR A 199 7.14 3.30 -6.59
N MET A 200 6.05 3.88 -6.08
CA MET A 200 4.93 3.06 -5.60
C MET A 200 4.21 2.43 -6.80
N LYS A 201 3.75 1.21 -6.59
CA LYS A 201 2.78 0.55 -7.44
C LYS A 201 1.39 0.64 -6.82
N LEU A 202 0.43 1.15 -7.57
CA LEU A 202 -0.97 1.22 -7.18
C LEU A 202 -1.73 0.07 -7.85
N ASN A 203 -1.56 -1.16 -7.37
CA ASN A 203 -2.18 -2.36 -7.97
C ASN A 203 -3.62 -2.60 -7.48
N SER A 204 -4.31 -1.54 -7.08
CA SER A 204 -5.59 -1.60 -6.36
C SER A 204 -6.59 -0.59 -6.92
N ILE A 205 -6.40 -0.20 -8.17
CA ILE A 205 -7.23 0.76 -8.90
C ILE A 205 -7.90 0.04 -10.07
N CYS A 206 -9.22 0.17 -10.12
CA CYS A 206 -10.03 -0.19 -11.27
C CYS A 206 -10.53 1.10 -11.93
N VAL A 207 -10.32 1.24 -13.24
CA VAL A 207 -10.86 2.36 -14.02
C VAL A 207 -11.92 1.82 -14.96
N LEU A 208 -13.12 2.40 -14.89
CA LEU A 208 -14.16 2.19 -15.88
C LEU A 208 -14.30 3.45 -16.72
N CYS A 209 -13.98 3.30 -18.00
CA CYS A 209 -14.16 4.35 -18.99
C CYS A 209 -15.59 4.33 -19.54
N ASP A 210 -16.16 5.52 -19.78
CA ASP A 210 -17.41 5.68 -20.50
C ASP A 210 -17.24 5.45 -22.01
#